data_AF-A0A497ARP9-F1
#
_entry.id   AF-A0A497ARP9-F1
#
_cell.length_a   1.000
_cell.length_b   1.000
_cell.length_c   1.000
_cell.angle_alpha   90.00
_cell.angle_beta   90.00
_cell.angle_gamma   90.00
#
_symmetry.space_group_name_H-M   'P 1'
#
loop_
_entity.id
_entity.type
_entity.pdbx_description
1 polymer ?
#
loop_
_entity_poly.entity_id
_entity_poly.type
_entity_poly.pdbx_seq_one_letter_code
_entity_poly.pdbx_strand_id
1 'polypeptide(L)'
;MKRAPSRLGAEYLAFYQTKTFGPEKWAINYYAPVKRYRLVRREELLPQEADHPRAREWYYKVEIGPLQKLPHPVPSRRLRRITFIPTTLGKLLKAREINDLWCGGEAEEILWELFRDNGLPAERRYLVMGEEEEKEVDFAFFCRKGKLAVMCDEEPLISGLMRERPAVQDYELAAAGWIPLHIDADAIFREPQRCLEQVCRAIEELGGLM
;
A
#
# COMPACT_ATOMS: atom_id res chain seq x y z
N MET A 1 -0.55 -22.95 -7.38
CA MET A 1 -1.17 -21.62 -7.52
C MET A 1 -0.34 -20.60 -6.74
N LYS A 2 0.82 -20.20 -7.26
CA LYS A 2 1.89 -19.57 -6.47
C LYS A 2 1.85 -18.03 -6.40
N ARG A 3 0.95 -17.35 -7.14
CA ARG A 3 0.99 -15.89 -7.36
C ARG A 3 -0.35 -15.16 -7.16
N ALA A 4 -1.38 -15.85 -6.68
CA ALA A 4 -2.66 -15.18 -6.40
C ALA A 4 -2.58 -14.43 -5.05
N PRO A 5 -3.27 -13.27 -4.90
CA PRO A 5 -3.35 -12.59 -3.62
C PRO A 5 -3.90 -13.50 -2.54
N SER A 6 -3.37 -13.42 -1.32
CA SER A 6 -3.78 -14.24 -0.16
C SER A 6 -5.25 -14.08 0.21
N ARG A 7 -5.85 -12.92 -0.08
CA ARG A 7 -7.28 -12.61 0.11
C ARG A 7 -8.01 -12.55 -1.22
N LEU A 8 -8.46 -13.71 -1.71
CA LEU A 8 -9.20 -13.78 -2.97
C LEU A 8 -10.70 -13.44 -2.82
N GLY A 9 -11.26 -13.37 -1.61
CA GLY A 9 -12.70 -13.21 -1.36
C GLY A 9 -13.18 -11.77 -1.23
N ALA A 10 -12.90 -10.91 -2.21
CA ALA A 10 -13.38 -9.53 -2.18
C ALA A 10 -14.86 -9.44 -2.63
N GLU A 11 -15.66 -8.64 -1.95
CA GLU A 11 -17.04 -8.37 -2.37
C GLU A 11 -17.12 -7.33 -3.50
N TYR A 12 -16.11 -6.48 -3.60
CA TYR A 12 -15.99 -5.44 -4.62
C TYR A 12 -14.55 -5.38 -5.15
N LEU A 13 -14.43 -5.01 -6.42
CA LEU A 13 -13.15 -4.63 -7.03
C LEU A 13 -13.20 -3.16 -7.42
N ALA A 14 -12.12 -2.44 -7.15
CA ALA A 14 -11.91 -1.08 -7.61
C ALA A 14 -10.73 -1.05 -8.59
N PHE A 15 -10.81 -0.22 -9.62
CA PHE A 15 -9.88 -0.27 -10.74
C PHE A 15 -9.02 0.99 -10.77
N TYR A 16 -7.72 0.82 -10.59
CA TYR A 16 -6.75 1.88 -10.79
C TYR A 16 -6.49 2.09 -12.29
N GLN A 17 -6.85 3.27 -12.79
CA GLN A 17 -6.63 3.68 -14.16
C GLN A 17 -5.17 4.15 -14.34
N THR A 18 -4.41 3.51 -15.22
CA THR A 18 -3.02 3.92 -15.52
C THR A 18 -2.98 5.04 -16.57
N LYS A 19 -1.77 5.41 -17.03
CA LYS A 19 -1.53 6.48 -18.01
C LYS A 19 -2.38 6.36 -19.29
N THR A 20 -2.76 5.15 -19.70
CA THR A 20 -3.53 4.90 -20.93
C THR A 20 -4.96 5.45 -20.88
N PHE A 21 -5.50 5.76 -19.70
CA PHE A 21 -6.87 6.24 -19.50
C PHE A 21 -7.02 7.76 -19.62
N GLY A 22 -6.00 8.48 -20.12
CA GLY A 22 -6.13 9.89 -20.50
C GLY A 22 -6.56 10.78 -19.32
N PRO A 23 -7.69 11.51 -19.40
CA PRO A 23 -8.17 12.37 -18.31
C PRO A 23 -8.47 11.66 -16.99
N GLU A 24 -8.77 10.36 -17.02
CA GLU A 24 -9.10 9.55 -15.82
C GLU A 24 -7.87 8.83 -15.25
N LYS A 25 -6.67 9.06 -15.80
CA LYS A 25 -5.43 8.38 -15.38
C LYS A 25 -5.04 8.68 -13.93
N TRP A 26 -4.23 7.77 -13.38
CA TRP A 26 -3.60 7.86 -12.06
C TRP A 26 -4.60 8.04 -10.91
N ALA A 27 -5.77 7.42 -11.05
CA ALA A 27 -6.80 7.44 -10.03
C ALA A 27 -7.60 6.14 -10.07
N ILE A 28 -8.38 5.91 -9.02
CA ILE A 28 -9.50 4.97 -9.05
C ILE A 28 -10.75 5.79 -9.30
N ASN A 29 -11.44 5.49 -10.40
CA ASN A 29 -12.68 6.16 -10.81
C ASN A 29 -13.89 5.24 -10.74
N TYR A 30 -13.68 3.92 -10.81
CA TYR A 30 -14.74 2.94 -10.92
C TYR A 30 -14.50 1.75 -10.00
N TYR A 31 -15.60 1.15 -9.54
CA TYR A 31 -15.63 -0.09 -8.80
C TYR A 31 -16.81 -0.96 -9.26
N ALA A 32 -16.80 -2.25 -8.94
CA ALA A 32 -17.89 -3.16 -9.27
C ALA A 32 -18.05 -4.25 -8.19
N PRO A 33 -19.29 -4.70 -7.93
CA PRO A 33 -19.51 -5.86 -7.07
C PRO A 33 -18.99 -7.12 -7.76
N VAL A 34 -18.29 -7.95 -7.01
CA VAL A 34 -17.91 -9.28 -7.47
C VAL A 34 -19.14 -10.18 -7.43
N LYS A 35 -19.36 -10.96 -8.50
CA LYS A 35 -20.48 -11.90 -8.63
C LYS A 35 -20.04 -13.33 -8.41
N ARG A 36 -18.86 -13.70 -8.91
CA ARG A 36 -18.36 -15.07 -8.82
C ARG A 36 -16.85 -15.15 -9.02
N TYR A 37 -16.21 -16.08 -8.31
CA TYR A 37 -14.86 -16.55 -8.57
C TYR A 37 -14.91 -17.93 -9.23
N ARG A 38 -14.13 -18.13 -10.29
CA ARG A 38 -13.95 -19.45 -10.92
C ARG A 38 -12.49 -19.75 -11.14
N LEU A 39 -12.15 -21.03 -11.13
CA LEU A 39 -10.88 -21.54 -11.59
C LEU A 39 -11.04 -22.02 -13.03
N VAL A 40 -10.22 -21.48 -13.92
CA VAL A 40 -10.21 -21.81 -15.35
C VAL A 40 -8.77 -21.82 -15.84
N ARG A 41 -8.46 -22.49 -16.94
CA ARG A 41 -7.13 -22.42 -17.52
C ARG A 41 -6.94 -21.11 -18.29
N ARG A 42 -5.67 -20.69 -18.46
CA ARG A 42 -5.35 -19.50 -19.28
C ARG A 42 -5.87 -19.66 -20.71
N GLU A 43 -5.73 -20.84 -21.30
CA GLU A 43 -6.20 -21.17 -22.66
C GLU A 43 -7.73 -21.00 -22.81
N GLU A 44 -8.50 -21.20 -21.74
CA GLU A 44 -9.94 -20.97 -21.74
C GLU A 44 -10.30 -19.48 -21.63
N LEU A 45 -9.46 -18.68 -20.96
CA LEU A 45 -9.66 -17.22 -20.80
C LEU A 45 -9.15 -16.41 -22.00
N LEU A 46 -8.06 -16.87 -22.59
CA LEU A 46 -7.34 -16.20 -23.68
C LEU A 46 -7.12 -17.21 -24.81
N PRO A 47 -8.17 -17.53 -25.59
CA PRO A 47 -8.10 -18.58 -26.61
C PRO A 47 -7.04 -18.31 -27.69
N GLN A 48 -6.72 -17.05 -27.95
CA GLN A 48 -5.68 -16.66 -28.92
C GLN A 48 -4.25 -16.95 -28.42
N GLU A 49 -4.08 -17.35 -27.16
CA GLU A 49 -2.79 -17.66 -26.53
C GLU A 49 -2.68 -19.15 -26.13
N ALA A 50 -3.29 -20.05 -26.89
CA ALA A 50 -3.31 -21.49 -26.60
C ALA A 50 -1.90 -22.13 -26.53
N ASP A 51 -0.93 -21.61 -27.28
CA ASP A 51 0.46 -22.10 -27.27
C ASP A 51 1.36 -21.36 -26.26
N HIS A 52 0.81 -20.45 -25.44
CA HIS A 52 1.61 -19.76 -24.42
C HIS A 52 2.19 -20.79 -23.45
N PRO A 53 3.44 -20.64 -22.96
CA PRO A 53 4.04 -21.52 -21.93
C PRO A 53 3.20 -21.76 -20.66
N ARG A 54 2.18 -20.93 -20.42
CA ARG A 54 1.28 -20.95 -19.26
C ARG A 54 -0.16 -21.25 -19.64
N ALA A 55 -0.43 -21.69 -20.87
CA ALA A 55 -1.76 -21.95 -21.40
C ALA A 55 -2.59 -22.88 -20.49
N ARG A 56 -1.94 -23.93 -19.96
CA ARG A 56 -2.57 -24.92 -19.07
C ARG A 56 -2.54 -24.56 -17.59
N GLU A 57 -1.96 -23.42 -17.21
CA GLU A 57 -1.94 -22.98 -15.81
C GLU A 57 -3.33 -22.52 -15.36
N TRP A 58 -3.63 -22.72 -14.08
CA TRP A 58 -4.87 -22.28 -13.45
C TRP A 58 -4.86 -20.79 -13.13
N TYR A 59 -5.92 -20.10 -13.57
CA TYR A 59 -6.17 -18.68 -13.36
C TYR A 59 -7.48 -18.50 -12.62
N TYR A 60 -7.54 -17.46 -11.79
CA TYR A 60 -8.80 -16.99 -11.23
C TYR A 60 -9.51 -16.10 -12.25
N LYS A 61 -10.71 -16.51 -12.64
CA LYS A 61 -11.67 -15.66 -13.35
C LYS A 61 -12.58 -15.01 -12.32
N VAL A 62 -12.54 -13.69 -12.25
CA VAL A 62 -13.46 -12.90 -11.42
C VAL A 62 -14.55 -12.32 -12.33
N GLU A 63 -15.78 -12.78 -12.14
CA GLU A 63 -16.95 -12.22 -12.82
C GLU A 63 -17.49 -11.06 -11.97
N ILE A 64 -17.58 -9.88 -12.56
CA ILE A 64 -18.02 -8.64 -11.90
C ILE A 64 -19.39 -8.20 -12.43
N GLY A 65 -20.11 -7.43 -11.62
CA GLY A 65 -21.31 -6.71 -12.04
C GLY A 65 -20.97 -5.48 -12.90
N PRO A 66 -21.97 -4.63 -13.21
CA PRO A 66 -21.74 -3.39 -13.92
C PRO A 66 -20.78 -2.47 -13.15
N LEU A 67 -19.93 -1.75 -13.88
CA LEU A 67 -19.07 -0.72 -13.32
C LEU A 67 -19.92 0.41 -12.73
N GLN A 68 -19.57 0.82 -11.53
CA GLN A 68 -20.15 1.96 -10.81
C GLN A 68 -19.08 3.04 -10.71
N LYS A 69 -19.45 4.28 -11.06
CA LYS A 69 -18.55 5.43 -10.92
C LYS A 69 -18.52 5.88 -9.47
N LEU A 70 -17.33 6.15 -8.94
CA LEU A 70 -17.20 6.74 -7.61
C LEU A 70 -17.76 8.17 -7.61
N PRO A 71 -18.32 8.66 -6.48
CA PRO A 71 -18.77 10.04 -6.36
C PRO A 71 -17.64 11.05 -6.63
N HIS A 72 -16.41 10.69 -6.24
CA HIS A 72 -15.19 11.45 -6.49
C HIS A 72 -14.06 10.47 -6.84
N PRO A 73 -13.14 10.84 -7.74
CA PRO A 73 -11.97 10.00 -8.02
C PRO A 73 -11.05 9.91 -6.81
N VAL A 74 -10.37 8.77 -6.65
CA VAL A 74 -9.33 8.56 -5.63
C VAL A 74 -7.96 8.61 -6.32
N PRO A 75 -7.30 9.78 -6.38
CA PRO A 75 -6.05 9.96 -7.10
C PRO A 75 -4.84 9.34 -6.38
N SER A 76 -3.87 8.92 -7.18
CA SER A 76 -2.49 8.67 -6.76
C SER A 76 -1.71 9.97 -6.88
N ARG A 77 -1.33 10.58 -5.75
CA ARG A 77 -0.56 11.83 -5.75
C ARG A 77 0.90 11.65 -6.15
N ARG A 78 1.44 10.46 -5.92
CA ARG A 78 2.79 10.05 -6.31
C ARG A 78 2.73 8.77 -7.12
N LEU A 79 3.45 8.75 -8.25
CA LEU A 79 3.59 7.53 -9.03
C LEU A 79 4.34 6.48 -8.22
N ARG A 80 3.67 5.38 -7.92
CA ARG A 80 4.23 4.23 -7.22
C ARG A 80 3.65 2.93 -7.77
N ARG A 81 4.40 1.84 -7.62
CA ARG A 81 3.91 0.51 -7.95
C ARG A 81 2.90 0.09 -6.88
N ILE A 82 1.68 -0.19 -7.31
CA ILE A 82 0.60 -0.71 -6.46
C ILE A 82 0.09 -1.97 -7.14
N THR A 83 0.16 -3.10 -6.45
CA THR A 83 -0.34 -4.37 -6.95
C THR A 83 -1.79 -4.55 -6.51
N PHE A 84 -2.02 -4.73 -5.21
CA PHE A 84 -3.34 -4.85 -4.60
C PHE A 84 -3.38 -4.15 -3.25
N ILE A 85 -4.44 -3.36 -3.02
CA ILE A 85 -4.73 -2.76 -1.71
C ILE A 85 -5.99 -3.44 -1.16
N PRO A 86 -5.86 -4.32 -0.15
CA PRO A 86 -7.01 -4.80 0.59
C PRO A 86 -7.64 -3.64 1.36
N THR A 87 -8.90 -3.32 1.08
CA THR A 87 -9.63 -2.24 1.74
C THR A 87 -11.11 -2.59 1.91
N THR A 88 -11.86 -1.72 2.57
CA THR A 88 -13.32 -1.85 2.71
C THR A 88 -14.04 -0.92 1.73
N LEU A 89 -15.28 -1.25 1.36
CA LEU A 89 -16.11 -0.36 0.55
C LEU A 89 -16.31 1.01 1.25
N GLY A 90 -16.46 1.00 2.58
CA GLY A 90 -16.59 2.23 3.37
C GLY A 90 -15.37 3.14 3.28
N LYS A 91 -14.14 2.59 3.34
CA LYS A 91 -12.91 3.36 3.13
C LYS A 91 -12.82 3.87 1.69
N LEU A 92 -13.08 3.02 0.69
CA LEU A 92 -13.06 3.39 -0.72
C LEU A 92 -13.97 4.59 -1.04
N LEU A 93 -15.19 4.59 -0.51
CA LEU A 93 -16.18 5.67 -0.77
C LEU A 93 -15.84 6.99 -0.07
N LYS A 94 -15.00 6.97 0.96
CA LYS A 94 -14.57 8.16 1.74
C LYS A 94 -13.16 8.64 1.39
N ALA A 95 -12.38 7.81 0.70
CA ALA A 95 -11.00 8.09 0.35
C ALA A 95 -10.88 9.37 -0.50
N ARG A 96 -9.94 10.22 -0.13
CA ARG A 96 -9.58 11.45 -0.87
C ARG A 96 -8.36 11.22 -1.74
N GLU A 97 -7.56 10.22 -1.42
CA GLU A 97 -6.42 9.76 -2.20
C GLU A 97 -6.12 8.27 -1.95
N ILE A 98 -5.19 7.70 -2.71
CA ILE A 98 -4.83 6.28 -2.61
C ILE A 98 -4.32 5.89 -1.21
N ASN A 99 -3.58 6.76 -0.52
CA ASN A 99 -3.06 6.43 0.80
C ASN A 99 -4.18 6.21 1.85
N ASP A 100 -5.38 6.77 1.66
CA ASP A 100 -6.54 6.51 2.52
C ASP A 100 -7.07 5.07 2.44
N LEU A 101 -6.69 4.32 1.39
CA LEU A 101 -7.23 2.99 1.13
C LEU A 101 -6.60 1.91 1.98
N TRP A 102 -5.40 2.11 2.51
CA TRP A 102 -4.73 1.11 3.32
C TRP A 102 -5.46 0.90 4.65
N CYS A 103 -5.54 -0.36 5.08
CA CYS A 103 -5.98 -0.76 6.41
C CYS A 103 -4.75 -1.17 7.21
N GLY A 104 -4.27 -0.29 8.07
CA GLY A 104 -3.15 -0.53 8.97
C GLY A 104 -3.56 -1.14 10.31
N GLY A 105 -2.56 -1.45 11.14
CA GLY A 105 -2.76 -1.69 12.57
C GLY A 105 -3.20 -0.42 13.31
N GLU A 106 -3.62 -0.53 14.57
CA GLU A 106 -4.15 0.61 15.34
C GLU A 106 -3.13 1.76 15.45
N ALA A 107 -1.86 1.45 15.73
CA ALA A 107 -0.80 2.45 15.80
C ALA A 107 -0.53 3.12 14.44
N GLU A 108 -0.53 2.35 13.35
CA GLU A 108 -0.40 2.87 11.98
C GLU A 108 -1.57 3.83 11.66
N GLU A 109 -2.82 3.46 11.98
CA GLU A 109 -3.96 4.34 11.73
C GLU A 109 -3.90 5.64 12.56
N ILE A 110 -3.46 5.60 13.82
CA ILE A 110 -3.27 6.80 14.65
C ILE A 110 -2.26 7.76 14.02
N LEU A 111 -1.08 7.27 13.62
CA LEU A 111 -0.08 8.11 12.96
C LEU A 111 -0.57 8.63 11.61
N TRP A 112 -1.28 7.81 10.83
CA TRP A 112 -1.87 8.26 9.56
C TRP A 112 -2.83 9.43 9.75
N GLU A 113 -3.73 9.35 10.74
CA GLU A 113 -4.66 10.43 11.04
C GLU A 113 -3.92 11.69 11.48
N LEU A 114 -2.92 11.56 12.35
CA LEU A 114 -2.08 12.69 12.75
C LEU A 114 -1.36 13.35 11.57
N PHE A 115 -0.74 12.56 10.70
CA PHE A 115 -0.04 13.08 9.52
C PHE A 115 -1.00 13.81 8.60
N ARG A 116 -2.17 13.22 8.35
CA ARG A 116 -3.22 13.83 7.53
C ARG A 116 -3.72 15.15 8.12
N ASP A 117 -4.01 15.17 9.41
CA ASP A 117 -4.57 16.33 10.10
C ASP A 117 -3.55 17.48 10.22
N ASN A 118 -2.25 17.16 10.20
CA ASN A 118 -1.15 18.13 10.18
C ASN A 118 -0.60 18.41 8.77
N GLY A 119 -1.24 17.89 7.71
CA GLY A 119 -0.85 18.16 6.32
C GLY A 119 0.50 17.56 5.90
N LEU A 120 0.98 16.53 6.60
CA LEU A 120 2.21 15.83 6.25
C LEU A 120 1.96 14.81 5.11
N PRO A 121 2.68 14.90 3.98
CA PRO A 121 2.42 14.12 2.78
C PRO A 121 3.08 12.72 2.85
N ALA A 122 2.67 11.92 3.82
CA ALA A 122 3.20 10.57 4.02
C ALA A 122 2.71 9.61 2.93
N GLU A 123 3.62 8.83 2.34
CA GLU A 123 3.24 7.67 1.52
C GLU A 123 3.11 6.42 2.42
N ARG A 124 1.92 5.82 2.49
CA ARG A 124 1.67 4.64 3.32
C ARG A 124 2.12 3.36 2.65
N ARG A 125 2.67 2.40 3.42
CA ARG A 125 3.04 1.06 2.94
C ARG A 125 3.90 1.13 1.68
N TYR A 126 4.89 2.01 1.72
CA TYR A 126 5.71 2.34 0.56
C TYR A 126 6.71 1.20 0.30
N LEU A 127 6.80 0.75 -0.95
CA LEU A 127 7.77 -0.28 -1.35
C LEU A 127 9.11 0.38 -1.67
N VAL A 128 10.09 0.13 -0.82
CA VAL A 128 11.49 0.44 -1.01
C VAL A 128 12.12 -0.67 -1.84
N MET A 129 12.68 -0.30 -2.98
CA MET A 129 13.46 -1.22 -3.82
C MET A 129 14.84 -1.42 -3.17
N GLY A 130 15.07 -2.59 -2.57
CA GLY A 130 16.40 -3.02 -2.12
C GLY A 130 17.20 -3.71 -3.24
N GLU A 131 18.42 -4.15 -2.92
CA GLU A 131 19.25 -4.93 -3.85
C GLU A 131 18.74 -6.36 -4.02
N GLU A 132 18.28 -6.99 -2.93
CA GLU A 132 17.82 -8.38 -2.93
C GLU A 132 16.30 -8.51 -3.01
N GLU A 133 15.55 -7.72 -2.22
CA GLU A 133 14.08 -7.79 -2.14
C GLU A 133 13.40 -6.41 -2.05
N GLU A 134 12.10 -6.37 -2.38
CA GLU A 134 11.25 -5.18 -2.16
C GLU A 134 10.80 -5.15 -0.70
N LYS A 135 11.09 -4.07 0.03
CA LYS A 135 10.72 -3.89 1.44
C LYS A 135 9.58 -2.89 1.61
N GLU A 136 8.53 -3.27 2.33
CA GLU A 136 7.43 -2.37 2.68
C GLU A 136 7.78 -1.60 3.97
N VAL A 137 7.63 -0.27 3.94
CA VAL A 137 7.72 0.60 5.12
C VAL A 137 6.36 1.22 5.42
N ASP A 138 6.01 1.40 6.69
CA ASP A 138 4.66 1.86 7.07
C ASP A 138 4.38 3.27 6.54
N PHE A 139 5.34 4.18 6.68
CA PHE A 139 5.29 5.51 6.08
C PHE A 139 6.61 5.93 5.46
N ALA A 140 6.52 6.62 4.33
CA ALA A 140 7.66 7.23 3.66
C ALA A 140 7.46 8.74 3.52
N PHE A 141 8.48 9.50 3.93
CA PHE A 141 8.59 10.93 3.66
C PHE A 141 9.79 11.22 2.76
N PHE A 142 9.57 12.07 1.77
CA PHE A 142 10.60 12.50 0.83
C PHE A 142 11.06 13.90 1.21
N CYS A 143 12.28 14.01 1.72
CA CYS A 143 12.87 15.24 2.20
C CYS A 143 13.95 15.74 1.22
N ARG A 144 14.42 16.97 1.42
CA ARG A 144 15.42 17.59 0.53
C ARG A 144 16.80 16.93 0.61
N LYS A 145 17.20 16.47 1.79
CA LYS A 145 18.52 15.85 2.05
C LYS A 145 18.47 14.34 2.25
N GLY A 146 17.32 13.71 2.03
CA GLY A 146 17.17 12.27 2.25
C GLY A 146 15.73 11.80 2.19
N LYS A 147 15.52 10.51 2.44
CA LYS A 147 14.19 9.89 2.54
C LYS A 147 14.06 9.28 3.93
N LEU A 148 12.95 9.55 4.60
CA LEU A 148 12.65 9.02 5.93
C LEU A 148 11.67 7.85 5.79
N ALA A 149 12.01 6.70 6.36
CA ALA A 149 11.12 5.55 6.51
C ALA A 149 10.69 5.47 7.97
N VAL A 150 9.39 5.63 8.25
CA VAL A 150 8.86 5.49 9.61
C VAL A 150 8.24 4.10 9.74
N MET A 151 8.66 3.37 10.77
CA MET A 151 8.20 2.02 11.08
C MET A 151 7.46 2.02 12.43
N CYS A 152 6.27 1.42 12.45
CA CYS A 152 5.50 1.20 13.66
C CYS A 152 5.88 -0.16 14.25
N ASP A 153 6.70 -0.13 15.29
CA ASP A 153 7.11 -1.34 15.98
C ASP A 153 5.97 -1.82 16.88
N GLU A 154 5.13 -2.71 16.34
CA GLU A 154 4.22 -3.48 17.18
C GLU A 154 5.03 -4.53 17.96
N GLU A 155 4.80 -4.63 19.28
CA GLU A 155 5.27 -5.79 20.05
C GLU A 155 4.84 -7.07 19.32
N PRO A 156 5.69 -8.11 19.26
CA PRO A 156 5.33 -9.37 18.62
C PRO A 156 4.20 -10.04 19.41
N LEU A 157 2.95 -9.70 19.05
CA LEU A 157 1.77 -10.47 19.38
C LEU A 157 1.97 -11.85 18.78
N ILE A 158 2.30 -12.80 19.66
CA ILE A 158 2.49 -14.25 19.45
C ILE A 158 1.87 -14.70 18.12
N SER A 159 2.62 -14.58 17.04
CA SER A 159 2.26 -15.10 15.73
C SER A 159 3.55 -15.47 15.03
N GLY A 160 3.66 -16.75 14.66
CA GLY A 160 4.86 -17.38 14.12
C GLY A 160 5.30 -16.90 12.74
N LEU A 161 5.05 -15.64 12.39
CA LEU A 161 5.70 -14.96 11.28
C LEU A 161 6.91 -14.23 11.85
N MET A 162 8.11 -14.73 11.56
CA MET A 162 9.33 -14.02 11.91
C MET A 162 9.37 -12.71 11.11
N ARG A 163 9.08 -11.58 11.75
CA ARG A 163 9.57 -10.28 11.24
C ARG A 163 11.10 -10.39 11.17
N GLU A 164 11.67 -9.89 10.08
CA GLU A 164 13.13 -9.73 9.99
C GLU A 164 13.64 -8.93 11.19
N ARG A 165 14.86 -9.24 11.63
CA ARG A 165 15.45 -8.51 12.75
C ARG A 165 15.57 -7.03 12.34
N PRO A 166 15.11 -6.07 13.18
CA PRO A 166 15.13 -4.64 12.86
C PRO A 166 16.48 -4.15 12.30
N ALA A 167 17.60 -4.62 12.86
CA ALA A 167 18.94 -4.25 12.41
C ALA A 167 19.28 -4.63 10.95
N VAL A 168 18.73 -5.73 10.42
CA VAL A 168 18.93 -6.13 9.02
C VAL A 168 18.10 -5.23 8.10
N GLN A 169 16.86 -4.94 8.51
CA GLN A 169 15.97 -4.04 7.80
C GLN A 169 16.57 -2.62 7.71
N ASP A 170 17.12 -2.10 8.80
CA ASP A 170 17.76 -0.79 8.85
C ASP A 170 18.95 -0.66 7.91
N TYR A 171 19.81 -1.68 7.87
CA TYR A 171 20.98 -1.68 7.00
C TYR A 171 20.59 -1.59 5.53
N GLU A 172 19.59 -2.36 5.09
CA GLU A 172 19.15 -2.34 3.70
C GLU A 172 18.42 -1.06 3.33
N LEU A 173 17.61 -0.51 4.25
CA LEU A 173 17.00 0.81 4.06
C LEU A 173 18.09 1.88 3.90
N ALA A 174 19.09 1.88 4.77
CA ALA A 174 20.23 2.79 4.69
C ALA A 174 20.99 2.65 3.37
N ALA A 175 21.25 1.41 2.91
CA ALA A 175 21.88 1.15 1.61
C ALA A 175 21.04 1.70 0.43
N ALA A 176 19.71 1.67 0.53
CA ALA A 176 18.79 2.29 -0.44
C ALA A 176 18.62 3.82 -0.27
N GLY A 177 19.40 4.45 0.62
CA GLY A 177 19.36 5.89 0.90
C GLY A 177 18.14 6.33 1.71
N TRP A 178 17.61 5.45 2.55
CA TRP A 178 16.54 5.73 3.50
C TRP A 178 17.09 5.80 4.92
N ILE A 179 16.49 6.66 5.72
CA ILE A 179 16.80 6.77 7.15
C ILE A 179 15.63 6.14 7.89
N PRO A 180 15.83 5.00 8.56
CA PRO A 180 14.78 4.36 9.33
C PRO A 180 14.52 5.13 10.63
N LEU A 181 13.25 5.28 10.98
CA LEU A 181 12.76 5.82 12.24
C LEU A 181 11.73 4.86 12.81
N HIS A 182 12.16 4.10 13.82
CA HIS A 182 11.32 3.16 14.54
C HIS A 182 10.57 3.89 15.66
N ILE A 183 9.25 3.68 15.71
CA ILE A 183 8.37 4.21 16.75
C ILE A 183 7.60 3.05 17.35
N ASP A 184 7.78 2.85 18.64
CA ASP A 184 7.11 1.82 19.41
C ASP A 184 5.58 2.06 19.45
N ALA A 185 4.80 1.01 19.25
CA ALA A 185 3.34 1.08 19.24
C ALA A 185 2.78 1.60 20.58
N ASP A 186 3.35 1.21 21.73
CA ASP A 186 2.91 1.74 23.03
C ASP A 186 3.22 3.23 23.18
N ALA A 187 4.31 3.72 22.57
CA ALA A 187 4.59 5.15 22.53
C ALA A 187 3.55 5.89 21.69
N ILE A 188 3.14 5.33 20.55
CA ILE A 188 2.07 5.88 19.70
C ILE A 188 0.74 5.93 20.45
N PHE A 189 0.42 4.90 21.23
CA PHE A 189 -0.82 4.87 22.02
C PHE A 189 -0.79 5.84 23.21
N ARG A 190 0.35 5.99 23.89
CA ARG A 190 0.47 6.82 25.10
C ARG A 190 0.68 8.30 24.81
N GLU A 191 1.53 8.61 23.84
CA GLU A 191 1.99 9.97 23.55
C GLU A 191 2.00 10.25 22.02
N PRO A 192 0.86 10.15 21.32
CA PRO A 192 0.81 10.24 19.85
C PRO A 192 1.36 11.56 19.30
N GLN A 193 1.12 12.68 19.99
CA GLN A 193 1.67 13.98 19.60
C GLN A 193 3.20 14.02 19.71
N ARG A 194 3.79 13.35 20.70
CA ARG A 194 5.24 13.27 20.85
C ARG A 194 5.87 12.44 19.73
N CYS A 195 5.21 11.37 19.30
CA CYS A 195 5.62 10.60 18.13
C CYS A 195 5.55 11.44 16.84
N LEU A 196 4.50 12.25 16.68
CA LEU A 196 4.41 13.22 15.57
C LEU A 196 5.58 14.21 15.61
N GLU A 197 5.88 14.79 16.77
CA GLU A 197 7.02 15.72 16.93
C GLU A 197 8.37 15.07 16.59
N GLN A 198 8.55 13.79 16.94
CA GLN A 198 9.73 13.02 16.57
C GLN A 198 9.87 12.88 15.05
N VAL A 199 8.78 12.58 14.35
CA VAL A 199 8.76 12.49 12.88
C VAL A 199 9.04 13.86 12.26
N CYS A 200 8.41 14.93 12.75
CA CYS A 200 8.65 16.29 12.27
C CYS A 200 10.11 16.71 12.44
N ARG A 201 10.72 16.44 13.60
CA ARG A 201 12.15 16.71 13.84
C ARG A 201 13.03 15.96 12.85
N ALA A 202 12.77 14.68 12.62
CA ALA A 202 13.53 13.88 11.64
C ALA A 202 13.38 14.46 10.21
N ILE A 203 12.19 14.92 9.83
CA ILE A 203 11.97 15.60 8.55
C ILE A 203 12.79 16.89 8.46
N GLU A 204 12.84 17.69 9.52
CA GLU A 204 13.60 18.94 9.60
C GLU A 204 15.12 18.71 9.51
N GLU A 205 15.64 17.71 10.21
CA GLU A 205 17.05 17.29 10.13
C GLU A 205 17.44 16.90 8.70
N LEU A 206 16.49 16.35 7.94
CA LEU A 206 16.62 16.03 6.52
C LEU A 206 16.32 17.19 5.57
N GLY A 207 16.32 18.43 6.08
CA GLY A 207 16.17 19.65 5.28
C GLY A 207 14.74 19.99 4.89
N GLY A 208 13.75 19.36 5.54
CA GLY A 208 12.32 19.54 5.27
C GLY A 208 11.82 18.73 4.08
N LEU A 209 10.50 18.74 3.90
CA LEU A 209 9.80 18.06 2.80
C LEU A 209 10.17 18.65 1.43
N MET A 210 10.15 17.79 0.40
CA MET A 210 10.38 18.15 -1.00
C MET A 210 9.20 18.90 -1.63
#